data_AF-A0A7S2X2Y3-F1
#
_entry.id   AF-A0A7S2X2Y3-F1
#
_cell.length_a   1.000
_cell.length_b   1.000
_cell.length_c   1.000
_cell.angle_alpha   90.00
_cell.angle_beta   90.00
_cell.angle_gamma   90.00
#
_symmetry.space_group_name_H-M   'P 1'
#
loop_
_entity.id
_entity.type
_entity.pdbx_description
1 polymer ?
#
loop_
_entity_poly.entity_id
_entity_poly.type
_entity_poly.pdbx_seq_one_letter_code
_entity_poly.pdbx_strand_id
1 'polypeptide(L)'
;MEGAMAMVKELEDEGKISERQGATSLLLQTFLLVFAAEWGDRSFLSTIALSAAYPPLAVVGGASTGHGVATALAIGGGTVLAQYISEKTIAYIAGVLFLAFATATTV
;
A
#
# COMPACT_ATOMS: atom_id res chain seq x y z
N MET A 1 6.93 30.00 -17.18
CA MET A 1 7.73 29.69 -15.97
C MET A 1 6.90 29.78 -14.69
N GLU A 2 5.95 30.72 -14.59
CA GLU A 2 5.01 30.81 -13.44
C GLU A 2 4.12 29.58 -13.21
N GLY A 3 3.55 28.98 -14.27
CA GLY A 3 2.67 27.82 -14.12
C GLY A 3 3.38 26.57 -13.55
N ALA A 4 4.64 26.33 -13.94
CA ALA A 4 5.44 25.24 -13.38
C ALA A 4 5.80 25.50 -11.92
N MET A 5 6.11 26.75 -11.56
CA MET A 5 6.33 27.17 -10.17
C MET A 5 5.05 27.06 -9.32
N ALA A 6 3.87 27.33 -9.89
CA ALA A 6 2.59 27.17 -9.22
C ALA A 6 2.29 25.69 -8.92
N MET A 7 2.53 24.78 -9.88
CA MET A 7 2.38 23.33 -9.66
C MET A 7 3.36 22.78 -8.61
N VAL A 8 4.62 23.21 -8.65
CA VAL A 8 5.61 22.84 -7.62
C VAL A 8 5.17 23.32 -6.24
N LYS A 9 4.54 24.49 -6.17
CA LYS A 9 4.04 25.07 -4.92
C LYS A 9 2.79 24.37 -4.39
N GLU A 10 1.88 23.95 -5.27
CA GLU A 10 0.70 23.14 -4.91
C GLU A 10 1.12 21.78 -4.32
N LEU A 11 2.10 21.12 -4.94
CA LEU A 11 2.67 19.86 -4.44
C LEU A 11 3.41 20.03 -3.11
N GLU A 12 4.07 21.17 -2.91
CA GLU A 12 4.72 21.50 -1.64
C GLU A 12 3.71 21.84 -0.53
N ASP A 13 2.57 22.44 -0.88
CA ASP A 13 1.47 22.73 0.05
C ASP A 13 0.67 21.46 0.40
N GLU A 14 0.45 20.56 -0.56
CA GLU A 14 -0.06 19.20 -0.30
C GLU A 14 0.85 18.43 0.66
N GLY A 15 2.18 18.56 0.52
CA GLY A 15 3.15 18.04 1.48
C GLY A 15 3.06 18.68 2.87
N LYS A 16 2.77 19.97 2.96
CA LYS A 16 2.60 20.72 4.22
C LYS A 16 1.27 20.46 4.92
N ILE A 17 0.21 20.09 4.19
CA ILE A 17 -1.06 19.63 4.77
C ILE A 17 -0.84 18.34 5.59
N SER A 18 0.18 17.53 5.24
CA SER A 18 0.55 16.33 6.01
C SER A 18 1.30 16.64 7.31
N GLU A 19 2.07 17.73 7.37
CA GLU A 19 2.97 18.07 8.48
C GLU A 19 2.24 18.44 9.80
N ARG A 20 0.93 18.75 9.72
CA ARG A 20 0.03 18.95 10.87
C ARG A 20 -1.09 17.92 10.97
N GLN A 21 -0.91 16.72 10.41
CA GLN A 21 -1.88 15.66 10.66
C GLN A 21 -1.77 15.18 12.10
N GLY A 22 -2.76 15.51 12.92
CA GLY A 22 -2.98 14.81 14.18
C GLY A 22 -3.10 13.31 13.92
N ALA A 23 -2.72 12.47 14.89
CA ALA A 23 -2.69 11.01 14.74
C ALA A 23 -3.98 10.42 14.12
N THR A 24 -5.15 11.00 14.44
CA THR A 24 -6.44 10.62 13.86
C THR A 24 -6.51 10.81 12.35
N SER A 25 -5.95 11.91 11.81
CA SER A 25 -5.95 12.20 10.37
C SER A 25 -5.03 11.23 9.62
N LEU A 26 -3.85 10.95 10.18
CA LEU A 26 -2.91 9.98 9.61
C LEU A 26 -3.51 8.57 9.60
N LEU A 27 -4.12 8.15 10.71
CA LEU A 27 -4.81 6.86 10.81
C LEU A 27 -5.94 6.76 9.79
N LEU A 28 -6.78 7.79 9.67
CA LEU A 28 -7.90 7.78 8.73
C LEU A 28 -7.43 7.71 7.28
N GLN A 29 -6.42 8.48 6.89
CA GLN A 29 -5.89 8.44 5.53
C GLN A 29 -5.25 7.10 5.20
N THR A 30 -4.42 6.59 6.11
CA THR A 30 -3.76 5.28 5.93
C THR A 30 -4.81 4.17 5.83
N PHE A 31 -5.81 4.21 6.71
CA PHE A 31 -6.93 3.27 6.68
C PHE A 31 -7.68 3.34 5.35
N LEU A 32 -8.09 4.53 4.90
CA LEU A 32 -8.83 4.69 3.65
C LEU A 32 -8.02 4.26 2.43
N LEU A 33 -6.73 4.57 2.39
CA LEU A 33 -5.83 4.17 1.31
C LEU A 33 -5.67 2.65 1.25
N VAL A 34 -5.35 2.01 2.38
CA VAL A 34 -5.19 0.55 2.45
C VAL A 34 -6.52 -0.16 2.21
N PHE A 35 -7.61 0.33 2.77
CA PHE A 35 -8.94 -0.21 2.56
C PHE A 35 -9.35 -0.15 1.10
N ALA A 36 -9.13 0.98 0.43
CA ALA A 36 -9.42 1.12 -1.00
C ALA A 36 -8.54 0.20 -1.85
N ALA A 37 -7.27 0.01 -1.48
CA ALA A 37 -6.34 -0.88 -2.18
C ALA A 37 -6.70 -2.36 -2.02
N GLU A 38 -7.20 -2.77 -0.86
CA GLU A 38 -7.58 -4.16 -0.54
C GLU A 38 -9.06 -4.46 -0.85
N TRP A 39 -9.83 -3.46 -1.28
CA TRP A 39 -11.25 -3.62 -1.54
C TRP A 39 -11.49 -4.55 -2.73
N GLY A 40 -11.97 -5.75 -2.43
CA GLY A 40 -12.24 -6.77 -3.45
C GLY A 40 -11.00 -7.49 -3.96
N ASP A 41 -9.87 -7.39 -3.26
CA ASP A 41 -8.73 -8.26 -3.55
C ASP A 41 -9.06 -9.73 -3.25
N ARG A 42 -8.26 -10.65 -3.80
CA ARG A 42 -8.32 -12.08 -3.51
C ARG A 42 -8.23 -12.37 -2.01
N SER A 43 -7.45 -11.59 -1.26
CA SER A 43 -7.29 -11.72 0.19
C SER A 43 -8.64 -11.52 0.91
N PHE A 44 -9.44 -10.55 0.44
CA PHE A 44 -10.75 -10.21 0.97
C PHE A 44 -11.77 -11.32 0.73
N LEU A 45 -11.91 -11.77 -0.53
CA LEU A 45 -12.83 -12.85 -0.88
C LEU A 45 -12.45 -14.18 -0.20
N SER A 46 -11.15 -14.47 -0.11
CA SER A 46 -10.64 -15.65 0.61
C SER A 46 -11.01 -15.60 2.09
N THR A 47 -10.93 -14.43 2.73
CA THR A 47 -11.26 -14.28 4.15
C THR A 47 -12.76 -14.48 4.38
N ILE A 48 -13.63 -13.97 3.49
CA ILE A 48 -15.08 -14.21 3.56
C ILE A 48 -15.39 -15.70 3.40
N ALA A 49 -14.80 -16.35 2.39
CA ALA A 49 -15.00 -17.77 2.14
C ALA A 49 -14.53 -18.63 3.33
N LEU A 50 -13.37 -18.29 3.92
CA LEU A 50 -12.82 -19.01 5.07
C LEU A 50 -13.65 -18.78 6.34
N SER A 51 -14.16 -17.57 6.54
CA SER A 51 -15.07 -17.21 7.64
C SER A 51 -16.42 -17.93 7.55
N ALA A 52 -16.86 -18.29 6.34
CA ALA A 52 -18.04 -19.14 6.14
C ALA A 52 -17.79 -20.62 6.47
N ALA A 53 -16.53 -21.09 6.39
CA ALA A 53 -16.15 -22.48 6.62
C ALA A 53 -15.63 -22.76 8.05
N TYR A 54 -15.10 -21.75 8.73
CA TYR A 54 -14.43 -21.88 10.04
C TYR A 54 -14.89 -20.79 11.02
N PRO A 55 -14.60 -20.92 12.34
CA PRO A 55 -14.98 -19.92 13.32
C PRO A 55 -14.46 -18.51 12.95
N PRO A 56 -15.34 -17.49 12.82
CA PRO A 56 -14.98 -16.19 12.28
C PRO A 56 -13.92 -15.47 13.13
N LEU A 57 -13.94 -15.63 14.45
CA LEU A 57 -12.93 -15.04 15.33
C LEU A 57 -11.53 -15.61 15.08
N ALA A 58 -11.41 -16.90 14.79
CA ALA A 58 -10.13 -17.53 14.47
C ALA A 58 -9.61 -17.06 13.11
N VAL A 59 -10.50 -16.90 12.13
CA VAL A 59 -10.17 -16.39 10.79
C VAL A 59 -9.70 -14.94 10.87
N VAL A 60 -10.43 -14.07 11.57
CA VAL A 60 -10.04 -12.66 11.76
C VAL A 60 -8.70 -12.56 12.49
N GLY A 61 -8.49 -13.34 13.55
CA GLY A 61 -7.22 -13.37 14.27
C GLY A 61 -6.07 -13.79 13.36
N GLY A 62 -6.21 -14.93 12.67
CA GLY A 62 -5.19 -15.45 11.77
C GLY A 62 -4.88 -14.52 10.59
N ALA A 63 -5.91 -13.96 9.94
CA ALA A 63 -5.74 -13.02 8.83
C ALA A 63 -5.06 -11.73 9.29
N SER A 64 -5.46 -11.17 10.44
CA SER A 64 -4.86 -9.94 11.00
C SER A 64 -3.40 -10.15 11.38
N THR A 65 -3.08 -11.27 12.05
CA THR A 65 -1.70 -11.60 12.41
C THR A 65 -0.84 -11.85 11.18
N GLY A 66 -1.32 -12.63 10.22
CA GLY A 66 -0.60 -12.92 8.98
C GLY A 66 -0.31 -11.65 8.17
N HIS A 67 -1.32 -10.79 8.00
CA HIS A 67 -1.16 -9.50 7.33
C HIS A 67 -0.20 -8.57 8.09
N GLY A 68 -0.32 -8.51 9.43
CA GLY A 68 0.60 -7.72 10.26
C GLY A 68 2.06 -8.15 10.14
N VAL A 69 2.33 -9.47 10.12
CA VAL A 69 3.68 -10.01 9.91
C VAL A 69 4.21 -9.67 8.52
N ALA A 70 3.38 -9.82 7.48
CA ALA A 70 3.76 -9.46 6.12
C ALA A 70 4.13 -7.97 6.00
N THR A 71 3.32 -7.08 6.60
CA THR A 71 3.58 -5.64 6.62
C THR A 71 4.84 -5.30 7.40
N ALA A 72 5.07 -5.92 8.56
CA ALA A 72 6.30 -5.71 9.34
C ALA A 72 7.56 -6.10 8.55
N LEU A 73 7.51 -7.23 7.83
CA LEU A 73 8.59 -7.66 6.95
C LEU A 73 8.77 -6.72 5.75
N ALA A 74 7.68 -6.24 5.15
CA ALA A 74 7.72 -5.30 4.05
C ALA A 74 8.37 -3.96 4.45
N ILE A 75 7.99 -3.41 5.60
CA ILE A 75 8.59 -2.17 6.13
C ILE A 75 10.06 -2.39 6.48
N GLY A 76 10.38 -3.48 7.18
CA GLY A 76 11.76 -3.79 7.57
C GLY A 76 12.67 -3.99 6.36
N GLY A 77 12.25 -4.86 5.43
CA GLY A 77 12.99 -5.14 4.19
C GLY A 77 13.05 -3.93 3.26
N GLY A 78 11.95 -3.19 3.12
CA GLY A 78 11.87 -1.98 2.30
C GLY A 78 12.81 -0.88 2.81
N THR A 79 12.86 -0.67 4.12
CA THR A 79 13.78 0.31 4.74
C THR A 79 15.24 -0.03 4.45
N VAL A 80 15.62 -1.31 4.54
CA VAL A 80 16.98 -1.75 4.22
C VAL A 80 17.25 -1.58 2.73
N LEU A 81 16.33 -2.02 1.86
CA LEU A 81 16.51 -1.94 0.41
C LEU A 81 16.63 -0.50 -0.10
N ALA A 82 15.88 0.43 0.49
CA ALA A 82 15.92 1.86 0.17
C ALA A 82 17.27 2.51 0.47
N GLN A 83 18.11 1.92 1.35
CA GLN A 83 19.47 2.43 1.60
C GLN A 83 20.45 2.08 0.46
N TYR A 84 20.16 1.04 -0.33
CA TYR A 84 21.06 0.55 -1.37
C TYR A 84 20.59 0.87 -2.79
N ILE A 85 19.29 1.08 -3.00
CA ILE A 85 18.69 1.25 -4.34
C ILE A 85 17.86 2.53 -4.39
N SER A 86 18.04 3.31 -5.46
CA SER A 86 17.27 4.54 -5.68
C SER A 86 15.78 4.24 -5.95
N GLU A 87 14.89 5.10 -5.46
CA GLU A 87 13.43 4.99 -5.67
C GLU A 87 13.04 4.91 -7.15
N LYS A 88 13.77 5.63 -8.02
CA LYS A 88 13.54 5.60 -9.47
C LYS A 88 13.76 4.21 -10.05
N THR A 89 14.82 3.53 -9.61
CA THR A 89 15.11 2.16 -10.04
C THR A 89 14.00 1.21 -9.61
N ILE A 90 13.52 1.35 -8.37
CA ILE A 90 12.41 0.54 -7.85
C ILE A 90 11.14 0.76 -8.67
N ALA A 91 10.82 2.00 -9.01
CA ALA A 91 9.67 2.34 -9.84
C ALA A 91 9.75 1.74 -11.26
N TYR A 92 10.92 1.81 -11.90
CA TYR A 92 11.12 1.19 -13.21
C TYR A 92 10.98 -0.34 -13.15
N ILE A 93 11.57 -0.99 -12.14
CA ILE A 93 11.46 -2.44 -11.97
C ILE A 93 10.00 -2.85 -11.73
N ALA A 94 9.29 -2.14 -10.84
CA ALA A 94 7.88 -2.40 -10.56
C ALA A 94 7.01 -2.24 -11.81
N GLY A 95 7.24 -1.18 -12.61
CA GLY A 95 6.51 -0.96 -13.86
C GLY A 95 6.77 -2.03 -14.91
N VAL A 96 8.02 -2.46 -15.09
CA VAL A 96 8.37 -3.55 -16.02
C VAL A 96 7.75 -4.87 -15.57
N LEU A 97 7.83 -5.20 -14.27
CA LEU A 97 7.18 -6.38 -13.70
C LEU A 97 5.67 -6.34 -13.89
N PHE A 98 5.04 -5.18 -13.70
CA PHE A 98 3.62 -5.00 -13.90
C PHE A 98 3.20 -5.30 -15.35
N LEU A 99 3.94 -4.79 -16.34
CA LEU A 99 3.69 -5.09 -17.75
C LEU A 99 3.94 -6.58 -18.07
N ALA A 100 4.96 -7.19 -17.48
CA ALA A 100 5.24 -8.61 -17.66
C ALA A 100 4.13 -9.50 -17.08
N PHE A 101 3.59 -9.16 -15.89
CA PHE A 101 2.45 -9.87 -15.33
C PHE A 101 1.17 -9.65 -16.14
N ALA A 102 0.96 -8.45 -16.67
CA ALA A 102 -0.18 -8.16 -17.53
C ALA A 102 -0.16 -9.06 -18.78
N THR A 103 0.97 -9.17 -19.47
CA THR A 103 1.09 -10.06 -20.64
C THR A 103 0.98 -11.53 -20.26
N ALA A 104 1.59 -11.95 -19.15
CA ALA A 104 1.53 -13.33 -18.67
C ALA A 104 0.13 -13.77 -18.20
N THR A 105 -0.71 -12.85 -17.71
CA THR A 105 -2.08 -13.16 -17.25
C THR A 105 -3.11 -13.11 -18.38
N THR A 106 -2.77 -12.46 -19.51
CA THR A 106 -3.69 -12.31 -20.66
C THR A 106 -3.76 -13.58 -21.53
N VAL A 107 -3.06 -14.66 -21.16
CA VAL A 107 -3.09 -15.99 -21.81
C VAL A 107 -3.81 -17.01 -20.93
#